data_AF-A0A176Z6H6-F1
#
_entry.id   AF-A0A176Z6H6-F1
#
_cell.length_a   1.000
_cell.length_b   1.000
_cell.length_c   1.000
_cell.angle_alpha   90.00
_cell.angle_beta   90.00
_cell.angle_gamma   90.00
#
_symmetry.space_group_name_H-M   'P 1'
#
loop_
_entity.id
_entity.type
_entity.pdbx_description
1 polymer ?
#
loop_
_entity_poly.entity_id
_entity_poly.type
_entity_poly.pdbx_seq_one_letter_code
_entity_poly.pdbx_strand_id
1 'polypeptide(L)'
;MGRRRASTYQTQRKLLIIREWRRWLQAQSIDRGAATARDTLSFFCELEDKRSPLLKFQARGRDKWEIINGWLLACGQHGDGQCPQS
;
A
#
# COMPACT_ATOMS: atom_id res chain seq x y z
N MET A 1 -23.47 18.20 -9.29
CA MET A 1 -22.81 16.98 -8.78
C MET A 1 -21.30 17.20 -8.74
N GLY A 2 -20.73 17.59 -7.59
CA GLY A 2 -19.29 17.77 -7.43
C GLY A 2 -18.66 16.53 -6.80
N ARG A 3 -17.95 15.70 -7.58
CA ARG A 3 -17.21 14.56 -7.03
C ARG A 3 -15.73 14.92 -6.92
N ARG A 4 -15.34 15.26 -5.69
CA ARG A 4 -14.06 15.01 -5.02
C ARG A 4 -12.78 15.13 -5.87
N ARG A 5 -12.06 16.25 -5.73
CA ARG A 5 -10.60 16.24 -5.89
C ARG A 5 -10.03 15.30 -4.82
N ALA A 6 -9.70 14.07 -5.21
CA ALA A 6 -8.88 13.21 -4.36
C ALA A 6 -7.56 13.97 -4.08
N SER A 7 -7.23 14.12 -2.81
CA SER A 7 -6.05 14.89 -2.40
C SER A 7 -4.81 14.22 -2.97
N THR A 8 -4.14 14.89 -3.91
CA THR A 8 -2.97 14.44 -4.68
C THR A 8 -1.87 13.81 -3.81
N TYR A 9 -1.79 14.23 -2.56
CA TYR A 9 -0.88 13.74 -1.53
C TYR A 9 -1.07 12.25 -1.16
N GLN A 10 -2.33 11.81 -1.02
CA GLN A 10 -2.65 10.42 -0.70
C GLN A 10 -2.26 9.50 -1.87
N THR A 11 -2.50 9.96 -3.10
CA THR A 11 -2.10 9.24 -4.32
C THR A 11 -0.59 9.07 -4.42
N GLN A 12 0.19 10.12 -4.15
CA GLN A 12 1.66 10.02 -4.17
C GLN A 12 2.20 9.05 -3.12
N ARG A 13 1.67 9.09 -1.89
CA ARG A 13 2.09 8.16 -0.83
C ARG A 13 1.70 6.72 -1.12
N LYS A 14 0.49 6.50 -1.63
CA LYS A 14 0.05 5.18 -2.10
C LYS A 14 1.01 4.63 -3.15
N LEU A 15 1.40 5.45 -4.13
CA LEU A 15 2.36 5.04 -5.16
C LEU A 15 3.74 4.71 -4.58
N LEU A 16 4.23 5.47 -3.60
CA LEU A 16 5.51 5.19 -2.94
C LEU A 16 5.45 3.87 -2.15
N ILE A 17 4.38 3.61 -1.41
CA ILE A 17 4.17 2.36 -0.67
C ILE A 17 4.07 1.18 -1.62
N ILE A 18 3.33 1.30 -2.73
CA ILE A 18 3.23 0.25 -3.75
C ILE A 18 4.59 -0.02 -4.41
N ARG A 19 5.39 1.01 -4.69
CA ARG A 19 6.75 0.86 -5.25
C ARG A 19 7.67 0.13 -4.28
N GLU A 20 7.69 0.55 -3.02
CA GLU A 20 8.51 -0.10 -1.99
C GLU A 20 8.06 -1.54 -1.75
N TRP A 21 6.75 -1.78 -1.72
CA TRP A 21 6.17 -3.13 -1.64
C TRP A 21 6.65 -4.02 -2.79
N ARG A 22 6.61 -3.53 -4.04
CA ARG A 22 7.13 -4.30 -5.20
C ARG A 22 8.61 -4.59 -5.09
N ARG A 23 9.40 -3.67 -4.50
CA ARG A 23 10.83 -3.89 -4.26
C ARG A 23 11.04 -4.95 -3.18
N TRP A 24 10.25 -4.88 -2.11
CA TRP A 24 10.29 -5.84 -1.01
C TRP A 24 9.90 -7.24 -1.48
N LEU A 25 8.81 -7.39 -2.25
CA LEU A 25 8.40 -8.66 -2.84
C LEU A 25 9.49 -9.27 -3.72
N GLN A 26 10.17 -8.46 -4.55
CA GLN A 26 11.31 -8.92 -5.33
C GLN A 26 12.48 -9.39 -4.45
N ALA A 27 12.78 -8.67 -3.37
CA ALA A 27 13.83 -9.05 -2.43
C ALA A 27 13.51 -10.38 -1.72
N GLN A 28 12.22 -10.61 -1.41
CA GLN A 28 11.75 -11.86 -0.80
C GLN A 28 11.48 -12.97 -1.84
N SER A 29 11.66 -12.70 -3.14
CA SER A 29 11.30 -13.61 -4.24
C SER A 29 9.84 -14.08 -4.20
N ILE A 30 8.93 -13.21 -3.75
CA ILE A 30 7.49 -13.48 -3.68
C ILE A 30 6.83 -12.93 -4.94
N ASP A 31 6.02 -13.76 -5.61
CA ASP A 31 5.24 -13.30 -6.75
C ASP A 31 4.14 -12.32 -6.32
N ARG A 32 3.91 -11.29 -7.13
CA ARG A 32 2.94 -10.22 -6.84
C ARG A 32 1.50 -10.73 -6.72
N GLY A 33 1.14 -11.77 -7.47
CA GLY A 33 -0.17 -12.42 -7.38
C GLY A 33 -0.26 -13.47 -6.26
N ALA A 34 0.87 -13.89 -5.70
CA ALA A 34 0.95 -14.83 -4.58
C ALA A 34 1.07 -14.14 -3.22
N ALA A 35 1.25 -12.82 -3.18
CA ALA A 35 1.45 -12.09 -1.94
C ALA A 35 0.19 -12.13 -1.06
N THR A 36 0.36 -12.61 0.18
CA THR A 36 -0.73 -12.83 1.12
C THR A 36 -0.84 -11.68 2.13
N ALA A 37 -1.92 -11.70 2.92
CA ALA A 37 -2.07 -10.77 4.04
C ALA A 37 -0.91 -10.87 5.07
N ARG A 38 -0.29 -12.03 5.19
CA ARG A 38 0.88 -12.26 6.07
C ARG A 38 2.11 -11.53 5.57
N ASP A 39 2.32 -11.51 4.26
CA ASP A 39 3.44 -10.79 3.62
C ASP A 39 3.25 -9.28 3.80
N THR A 40 2.01 -8.80 3.63
CA THR A 40 1.64 -7.41 3.88
C THR A 40 1.92 -6.98 5.32
N LEU A 41 1.59 -7.83 6.30
CA LEU A 41 1.89 -7.58 7.70
C LEU A 41 3.40 -7.52 7.95
N SER A 42 4.17 -8.45 7.37
CA SER A 42 5.63 -8.48 7.51
C SER A 42 6.28 -7.20 6.97
N PHE A 43 5.85 -6.76 5.78
CA PHE A 43 6.28 -5.49 5.20
C PHE A 43 5.88 -4.28 6.05
N PHE A 44 4.67 -4.27 6.61
CA PHE A 44 4.23 -3.21 7.50
C PHE A 44 5.12 -3.12 8.75
N CYS A 45 5.40 -4.25 9.41
CA CYS A 45 6.30 -4.31 10.56
C CYS A 45 7.71 -3.79 10.20
N GLU A 46 8.26 -4.14 9.03
CA GLU A 46 9.54 -3.61 8.58
C GLU A 46 9.53 -2.09 8.36
N LEU A 47 8.42 -1.55 7.85
CA LEU A 47 8.29 -0.10 7.69
C LEU A 47 8.17 0.62 9.04
N GLU A 48 7.53 0.01 10.04
CA GLU A 48 7.43 0.52 11.40
C GLU A 48 8.77 0.49 12.11
N ASP A 49 9.49 -0.63 12.03
CA ASP A 49 10.83 -0.80 12.58
C ASP A 49 11.80 0.26 12.03
N LYS A 50 11.80 0.46 10.70
CA LYS A 50 12.63 1.47 10.03
C LYS A 50 12.13 2.91 10.24
N ARG A 51 11.02 3.10 10.97
CA ARG A 51 10.33 4.39 11.14
C ARG A 51 10.17 5.14 9.82
N SER A 52 9.85 4.38 8.77
CA SER A 52 9.92 4.86 7.41
C SER A 52 9.00 6.07 7.21
N PRO A 53 9.44 7.13 6.50
CA PRO A 53 8.59 8.29 6.20
C PRO A 53 7.33 7.92 5.40
N LEU A 54 7.32 6.73 4.79
CA LEU A 54 6.15 6.14 4.13
C LEU A 54 4.96 5.99 5.09
N LEU A 55 5.20 5.71 6.38
CA LEU A 55 4.18 5.59 7.42
C LEU A 55 3.83 6.92 8.11
N LYS A 56 4.44 8.04 7.71
CA LYS A 56 4.14 9.38 8.25
C LYS A 56 2.87 10.00 7.66
N PHE A 57 1.81 9.21 7.44
CA PHE A 57 0.50 9.73 7.03
C PHE A 57 -0.48 9.68 8.19
N GLN A 58 -1.45 10.58 8.18
CA GLN A 58 -2.44 10.71 9.24
C GLN A 58 -3.54 9.67 9.00
N ALA A 59 -3.65 8.70 9.91
CA ALA A 59 -4.59 7.59 9.77
C ALA A 59 -6.04 7.94 10.16
N ARG A 60 -6.32 9.19 10.58
CA ARG A 60 -7.65 9.75 10.92
C ARG A 60 -8.59 8.75 11.65
N GLY A 61 -8.07 8.01 12.62
CA GLY A 61 -8.84 7.05 13.43
C GLY A 61 -9.00 5.64 12.83
N ARG A 62 -8.36 5.33 11.70
CA ARG A 62 -8.17 3.95 11.21
C ARG A 62 -6.75 3.49 11.47
N ASP A 63 -6.55 2.18 11.50
CA ASP A 63 -5.21 1.62 11.56
C ASP A 63 -4.46 1.83 10.24
N LYS A 64 -3.20 2.27 10.33
CA LYS A 64 -2.33 2.45 9.16
C LYS A 64 -2.17 1.14 8.39
N TRP A 65 -2.12 0.03 9.11
CA TRP A 65 -2.08 -1.30 8.54
C TRP A 65 -3.31 -1.58 7.67
N GLU A 66 -4.53 -1.31 8.14
CA GLU A 66 -5.74 -1.53 7.35
C GLU A 66 -5.75 -0.71 6.06
N ILE A 67 -5.28 0.53 6.14
CA ILE A 67 -5.17 1.42 4.97
C ILE A 67 -4.17 0.84 3.94
N ILE A 68 -2.99 0.42 4.40
CA ILE A 68 -1.96 -0.16 3.53
C ILE A 68 -2.42 -1.51 2.97
N ASN A 69 -3.00 -2.37 3.80
CA ASN A 69 -3.55 -3.66 3.40
C ASN A 69 -4.62 -3.48 2.31
N GLY A 70 -5.53 -2.51 2.47
CA GLY A 70 -6.50 -2.16 1.41
C GLY A 70 -5.84 -1.69 0.11
N TRP A 71 -4.76 -0.90 0.18
CA TRP A 71 -4.02 -0.47 -1.01
C TRP A 71 -3.29 -1.60 -1.72
N LEU A 72 -2.69 -2.51 -0.95
CA LEU A 72 -1.91 -3.63 -1.49
C LEU A 72 -2.81 -4.72 -2.04
N LEU A 73 -3.91 -5.06 -1.36
CA LEU A 73 -4.93 -5.98 -1.87
C LEU A 73 -5.53 -5.48 -3.19
N ALA A 74 -5.86 -4.19 -3.27
CA ALA A 74 -6.35 -3.59 -4.51
C ALA A 74 -5.30 -3.59 -5.65
N CYS A 75 -4.01 -3.70 -5.33
CA CYS A 75 -2.92 -3.72 -6.31
C CYS A 75 -2.48 -5.15 -6.70
N GLY A 76 -2.64 -6.13 -5.82
CA GLY A 76 -2.21 -7.52 -6.02
C GLY A 76 -3.29 -8.45 -6.58
N GLN A 77 -4.58 -8.20 -6.29
CA GLN A 77 -5.66 -9.05 -6.80
C GLN A 77 -6.08 -8.74 -8.24
N HIS A 78 -5.90 -7.50 -8.70
CA HIS A 78 -6.09 -7.17 -10.11
C HIS A 78 -4.77 -7.42 -10.83
N GLY A 79 -4.61 -8.62 -11.41
CA GLY A 79 -3.59 -8.93 -12.42
C GLY A 79 -3.78 -8.16 -13.74
N ASP A 80 -4.47 -7.02 -13.71
CA ASP A 80 -4.73 -6.15 -14.84
C ASP A 80 -4.59 -4.69 -14.38
N GLY A 81 -3.96 -3.86 -15.20
CA GLY A 81 -3.39 -2.56 -14.86
C GLY A 81 -4.38 -1.43 -14.52
N GLN A 82 -5.43 -1.69 -13.75
CA GLN A 82 -6.39 -0.68 -13.32
C GLN A 82 -6.35 -0.53 -11.79
N CYS A 83 -5.82 0.59 -11.32
CA CYS A 83 -6.14 1.10 -9.98
C CYS A 83 -7.56 1.70 -10.02
N PRO A 84 -8.62 1.08 -9.46
CA PRO A 84 -9.88 1.78 -9.28
C PRO A 84 -9.72 2.82 -8.17
N GLN A 85 -10.02 4.06 -8.53
CA GLN A 85 -10.15 5.19 -7.61
C GLN A 85 -11.61 5.19 -7.13
N SER A 86 -11.85 4.86 -5.87
CA SER A 86 -13.16 5.02 -5.21
C SER A 86 -12.99 5.67 -3.85
#